data_AF-A0A6I1K9Z2-F1
#
_entry.id   AF-A0A6I1K9Z2-F1
#
_cell.length_a   1.000
_cell.length_b   1.000
_cell.length_c   1.000
_cell.angle_alpha   90.00
_cell.angle_beta   90.00
_cell.angle_gamma   90.00
#
_symmetry.space_group_name_H-M   'P 1'
#
loop_
_entity.id
_entity.type
_entity.pdbx_description
1 polymer ?
#
loop_
_entity_poly.entity_id
_entity_poly.type
_entity_poly.pdbx_seq_one_letter_code
_entity_poly.pdbx_strand_id
1 'polypeptide(L)'
;PLPPPKPAASATPAAALPAPLDNTRSVLVIDDDPHTRDLMVRFLQKEGFSPQTAADGRQGLLMAQQLRPALITLDVMMPEVDGWSVLTALKADPALADIPVMMITMTEEHDKGFALGASEFLTKPVDYPRLSSLLREYCPTPGDRPVLVVEDDEITRHLLRRNLEREGYTVAVAPNGRAALELIRLRLPSIILLDLMMPEMDGFAFAQAVRGRKDLRDVPVIVLTAKDLTEEDKARLTGSVTGILQKQTLTPENLQSELRAALARHLPAQPKA
;
A
#
# COMPACT_ATOMS: atom_id res chain seq x y z
N PRO A 1 -8.58 -72.38 2.33
CA PRO A 1 -7.52 -71.41 1.98
C PRO A 1 -8.14 -70.10 1.46
N LEU A 2 -8.11 -69.07 2.30
CA LEU A 2 -8.65 -67.73 2.02
C LEU A 2 -7.71 -66.94 1.09
N PRO A 3 -8.23 -66.08 0.20
CA PRO A 3 -7.39 -65.23 -0.65
C PRO A 3 -6.70 -64.13 0.17
N PRO A 4 -5.55 -63.60 -0.30
CA PRO A 4 -4.81 -62.56 0.41
C PRO A 4 -5.60 -61.23 0.45
N PRO A 5 -5.40 -60.38 1.48
CA PRO A 5 -6.09 -59.11 1.59
C PRO A 5 -5.65 -58.13 0.49
N LYS A 6 -6.63 -57.43 -0.11
CA LYS A 6 -6.41 -56.32 -1.04
C LYS A 6 -5.66 -55.16 -0.34
N PRO A 7 -4.76 -54.46 -1.04
CA PRO A 7 -4.11 -53.27 -0.49
C PRO A 7 -5.14 -52.16 -0.27
N ALA A 8 -5.04 -51.51 0.90
CA ALA A 8 -5.89 -50.42 1.33
C ALA A 8 -5.81 -49.23 0.36
N ALA A 9 -6.98 -48.65 0.07
CA ALA A 9 -7.13 -47.48 -0.78
C ALA A 9 -6.28 -46.31 -0.26
N SER A 10 -5.56 -45.69 -1.19
CA SER A 10 -4.83 -44.44 -1.03
C SER A 10 -5.71 -43.36 -0.42
N ALA A 11 -5.25 -42.81 0.71
CA ALA A 11 -5.83 -41.64 1.32
C ALA A 11 -5.87 -40.48 0.32
N THR A 12 -7.06 -39.91 0.16
CA THR A 12 -7.29 -38.60 -0.47
C THR A 12 -6.34 -37.58 0.16
N PRO A 13 -5.61 -36.75 -0.62
CA PRO A 13 -4.83 -35.70 -0.02
C PRO A 13 -5.79 -34.74 0.69
N ALA A 14 -5.65 -34.64 2.01
CA ALA A 14 -6.28 -33.61 2.80
C ALA A 14 -6.00 -32.26 2.14
N ALA A 15 -7.06 -31.55 1.80
CA ALA A 15 -7.00 -30.22 1.22
C ALA A 15 -6.02 -29.38 2.03
N ALA A 16 -4.91 -28.99 1.40
CA ALA A 16 -3.94 -28.09 1.98
C ALA A 16 -4.68 -26.83 2.43
N LEU A 17 -4.55 -26.49 3.70
CA LEU A 17 -5.00 -25.20 4.22
C LEU A 17 -4.41 -24.10 3.34
N PRO A 18 -5.21 -23.10 2.91
CA PRO A 18 -4.69 -21.99 2.11
C PRO A 18 -3.51 -21.36 2.84
N ALA A 19 -2.45 -21.05 2.08
CA ALA A 19 -1.29 -20.34 2.58
C ALA A 19 -1.72 -19.08 3.37
N PRO A 20 -0.92 -18.61 4.35
CA PRO A 20 -1.26 -17.42 5.11
C PRO A 20 -1.59 -16.29 4.13
N LEU A 21 -2.83 -15.79 4.19
CA LEU A 21 -3.27 -14.71 3.33
C LEU A 21 -2.31 -13.54 3.55
N ASP A 22 -1.73 -13.05 2.47
CA ASP A 22 -0.91 -11.85 2.47
C ASP A 22 -1.81 -10.70 2.95
N ASN A 23 -1.76 -10.39 4.25
CA ASN A 23 -2.79 -9.60 4.91
C ASN A 23 -2.83 -8.15 4.40
N THR A 24 -1.73 -7.74 3.74
CA THR A 24 -1.55 -6.48 3.01
C THR A 24 -2.48 -6.30 1.82
N ARG A 25 -3.10 -7.39 1.33
CA ARG A 25 -4.07 -7.37 0.23
C ARG A 25 -5.49 -7.76 0.65
N SER A 26 -5.70 -8.04 1.93
CA SER A 26 -7.01 -8.43 2.46
C SER A 26 -7.89 -7.18 2.60
N VAL A 27 -9.05 -7.17 1.93
CA VAL A 27 -10.04 -6.09 2.04
C VAL A 27 -11.35 -6.67 2.55
N LEU A 28 -11.92 -6.11 3.61
CA LEU A 28 -13.21 -6.54 4.13
C LEU A 28 -14.31 -5.60 3.64
N VAL A 29 -15.30 -6.16 2.96
CA VAL A 29 -16.49 -5.46 2.45
C VAL A 29 -17.67 -5.78 3.35
N ILE A 30 -18.26 -4.76 3.97
CA ILE A 30 -19.42 -4.87 4.86
C ILE A 30 -20.56 -4.06 4.23
N ASP A 31 -21.56 -4.76 3.71
CA ASP A 31 -22.74 -4.17 3.04
C ASP A 31 -23.86 -5.22 3.12
N ASP A 32 -25.12 -4.85 3.35
CA ASP A 32 -26.23 -5.80 3.49
C ASP A 32 -26.79 -6.28 2.14
N ASP A 33 -26.58 -5.52 1.06
CA ASP A 33 -27.00 -5.88 -0.29
C ASP A 33 -26.04 -6.90 -0.94
N PRO A 34 -26.51 -8.14 -1.21
CA PRO A 34 -25.68 -9.16 -1.86
C PRO A 34 -25.21 -8.77 -3.27
N HIS A 35 -25.96 -7.93 -4.00
CA HIS A 35 -25.56 -7.50 -5.32
C HIS A 35 -24.37 -6.53 -5.27
N THR A 36 -24.44 -5.55 -4.37
CA THR A 36 -23.34 -4.61 -4.11
C THR A 36 -22.07 -5.35 -3.67
N ARG A 37 -22.19 -6.35 -2.78
CA ARG A 37 -21.04 -7.19 -2.39
C ARG A 37 -20.42 -7.95 -3.57
N ASP A 38 -21.21 -8.57 -4.44
CA ASP A 38 -20.70 -9.31 -5.60
C ASP A 38 -19.94 -8.39 -6.58
N LEU A 39 -20.48 -7.20 -6.85
CA LEU A 39 -19.80 -6.19 -7.68
C LEU A 39 -18.47 -5.76 -7.07
N MET A 40 -18.46 -5.49 -5.76
CA MET A 40 -17.26 -5.08 -5.04
C MET A 40 -16.19 -6.18 -5.05
N VAL A 41 -16.58 -7.44 -4.85
CA VAL A 41 -15.66 -8.59 -4.93
C VAL A 41 -14.99 -8.67 -6.29
N ARG A 42 -15.77 -8.62 -7.39
CA ARG A 42 -15.23 -8.69 -8.75
C ARG A 42 -14.27 -7.54 -9.04
N PHE A 43 -14.62 -6.33 -8.60
CA PHE A 43 -13.78 -5.15 -8.76
C PHE A 43 -12.46 -5.27 -7.98
N LEU A 44 -12.53 -5.60 -6.69
CA LEU A 44 -11.36 -5.74 -5.82
C LEU A 44 -10.41 -6.86 -6.29
N GLN A 45 -10.96 -7.99 -6.72
CA GLN A 45 -10.15 -9.07 -7.32
C GLN A 45 -9.43 -8.62 -8.58
N LYS A 46 -10.09 -7.84 -9.45
CA LYS A 46 -9.48 -7.29 -10.67
C LYS A 46 -8.34 -6.31 -10.33
N GLU A 47 -8.47 -5.55 -9.25
CA GLU A 47 -7.44 -4.64 -8.73
C GLU A 47 -6.32 -5.38 -7.95
N GLY A 48 -6.39 -6.71 -7.84
CA GLY A 48 -5.36 -7.55 -7.23
C GLY A 48 -5.46 -7.72 -5.71
N PHE A 49 -6.61 -7.36 -5.13
CA PHE A 49 -6.93 -7.57 -3.71
C PHE A 49 -7.64 -8.90 -3.46
N SER A 50 -7.62 -9.33 -2.20
CA SER A 50 -8.29 -10.52 -1.69
C SER A 50 -9.50 -10.09 -0.86
N PRO A 51 -10.68 -9.89 -1.47
CA PRO A 51 -11.85 -9.44 -0.76
C PRO A 51 -12.45 -10.55 0.11
N GLN A 52 -12.91 -10.17 1.30
CA GLN A 52 -13.78 -10.94 2.18
C GLN A 52 -15.05 -10.13 2.41
N THR A 53 -16.18 -10.79 2.61
CA THR A 53 -17.49 -10.10 2.68
C THR A 53 -18.24 -10.45 3.95
N ALA A 54 -18.84 -9.44 4.58
CA ALA A 54 -19.83 -9.60 5.64
C ALA A 54 -21.18 -9.00 5.21
N ALA A 55 -22.27 -9.66 5.58
CA ALA A 55 -23.63 -9.24 5.22
C ALA A 55 -24.27 -8.30 6.24
N ASP A 56 -23.63 -8.10 7.40
CA ASP A 56 -24.11 -7.22 8.45
C ASP A 56 -22.95 -6.73 9.33
N GLY A 57 -23.22 -5.72 10.16
CA GLY A 57 -22.22 -5.10 11.04
C GLY A 57 -21.65 -6.06 12.09
N ARG A 58 -22.44 -7.00 12.62
CA ARG A 58 -21.98 -7.95 13.65
C ARG A 58 -20.99 -8.95 13.05
N GLN A 59 -21.33 -9.52 11.90
CA GLN A 59 -20.42 -10.38 11.14
C GLN A 59 -19.16 -9.61 10.73
N GLY A 60 -19.32 -8.36 10.29
CA GLY A 60 -18.21 -7.48 9.92
C GLY A 60 -17.19 -7.28 11.03
N LEU A 61 -17.65 -6.97 12.25
CA LEU A 61 -16.78 -6.81 13.42
C LEU A 61 -16.03 -8.10 13.79
N LEU A 62 -16.72 -9.24 13.78
CA LEU A 62 -16.11 -10.55 14.05
C LEU A 62 -15.03 -10.88 13.02
N MET A 63 -15.32 -10.65 11.74
CA MET A 63 -14.38 -10.88 10.65
C MET A 63 -13.19 -9.91 10.71
N ALA A 64 -13.39 -8.64 11.07
CA ALA A 64 -12.31 -7.68 11.24
C ALA A 64 -11.32 -8.13 12.33
N GLN A 65 -11.81 -8.67 13.45
CA GLN A 65 -10.97 -9.23 14.51
C GLN A 65 -10.15 -10.45 14.07
N GLN A 66 -10.77 -11.34 13.29
CA GLN A 66 -10.13 -12.58 12.83
C GLN A 66 -9.13 -12.36 11.71
N LEU A 67 -9.52 -11.54 10.72
CA LEU A 67 -8.75 -11.33 9.50
C LEU A 67 -7.74 -10.20 9.62
N ARG A 68 -8.03 -9.16 10.42
CA ARG A 68 -7.24 -7.92 10.50
C ARG A 68 -6.91 -7.38 9.10
N PRO A 69 -7.93 -7.07 8.28
CA PRO A 69 -7.72 -6.69 6.89
C PRO A 69 -6.87 -5.41 6.76
N ALA A 70 -6.25 -5.21 5.59
CA ALA A 70 -5.54 -3.98 5.28
C ALA A 70 -6.47 -2.77 5.14
N LEU A 71 -7.74 -2.99 4.75
CA LEU A 71 -8.76 -1.95 4.66
C LEU A 71 -10.17 -2.54 4.80
N ILE A 72 -11.09 -1.71 5.30
CA ILE A 72 -12.52 -2.04 5.40
C ILE A 72 -13.31 -1.04 4.55
N THR A 73 -14.18 -1.54 3.65
CA THR A 73 -15.24 -0.74 3.04
C THR A 73 -16.54 -1.03 3.77
N LEU A 74 -17.21 0.00 4.26
CA LEU A 74 -18.34 -0.13 5.18
C LEU A 74 -19.54 0.69 4.68
N ASP A 75 -20.64 0.01 4.39
CA ASP A 75 -21.91 0.69 4.15
C ASP A 75 -22.47 1.30 5.43
N VAL A 76 -23.09 2.47 5.29
CA VAL A 76 -23.73 3.17 6.43
C VAL A 76 -25.10 2.58 6.75
N MET A 77 -25.87 2.20 5.74
CA MET A 77 -27.31 1.96 5.82
C MET A 77 -27.61 0.46 5.92
N MET A 78 -27.21 -0.15 7.04
CA MET A 78 -27.46 -1.58 7.30
C MET A 78 -28.55 -1.83 8.36
N PRO A 79 -29.30 -2.93 8.26
CA PRO A 79 -30.24 -3.38 9.30
C PRO A 79 -29.53 -3.74 10.61
N GLU A 80 -30.26 -3.62 11.73
CA GLU A 80 -29.85 -3.95 13.10
C GLU A 80 -28.73 -3.09 13.68
N VAL A 81 -27.58 -3.00 13.01
CA VAL A 81 -26.41 -2.22 13.41
C VAL A 81 -25.95 -1.38 12.23
N ASP A 82 -26.10 -0.06 12.36
CA ASP A 82 -25.66 0.88 11.33
C ASP A 82 -24.12 0.94 11.19
N GLY A 83 -23.65 1.41 10.04
CA GLY A 83 -22.22 1.52 9.77
C GLY A 83 -21.49 2.49 10.71
N TRP A 84 -22.18 3.46 11.29
CA TRP A 84 -21.58 4.39 12.27
C TRP A 84 -21.21 3.68 13.58
N SER A 85 -22.09 2.82 14.05
CA SER A 85 -21.89 2.00 15.24
C SER A 85 -20.75 1.01 15.03
N VAL A 86 -20.67 0.40 13.83
CA VAL A 86 -19.55 -0.47 13.43
C VAL A 86 -18.24 0.30 13.41
N LEU A 87 -18.17 1.47 12.76
CA LEU A 87 -16.98 2.33 12.74
C LEU A 87 -16.51 2.67 14.16
N THR A 88 -17.44 3.09 15.02
CA THR A 88 -17.14 3.43 16.42
C THR A 88 -16.54 2.24 17.17
N ALA A 89 -17.09 1.05 16.99
CA ALA A 89 -16.57 -0.17 17.62
C ALA A 89 -15.18 -0.55 17.08
N LEU A 90 -14.95 -0.42 15.77
CA LEU A 90 -13.64 -0.67 15.15
C LEU A 90 -12.57 0.29 15.70
N LYS A 91 -12.91 1.57 15.88
CA LYS A 91 -11.97 2.59 16.38
C LYS A 91 -11.76 2.55 17.89
N ALA A 92 -12.70 1.97 18.65
CA ALA A 92 -12.55 1.76 20.09
C ALA A 92 -11.64 0.57 20.44
N ASP A 93 -11.46 -0.40 19.53
CA ASP A 93 -10.58 -1.55 19.71
C ASP A 93 -9.13 -1.21 19.30
N PRO A 94 -8.15 -1.17 20.23
CA PRO A 94 -6.76 -0.84 19.89
C PRO A 94 -6.12 -1.75 18.85
N ALA A 95 -6.61 -2.99 18.70
CA ALA A 95 -6.08 -3.92 17.71
C ALA A 95 -6.60 -3.63 16.28
N LEU A 96 -7.66 -2.82 16.15
CA LEU A 96 -8.35 -2.53 14.88
C LEU A 96 -8.36 -1.04 14.55
N ALA A 97 -8.08 -0.17 15.51
CA ALA A 97 -8.22 1.29 15.38
C ALA A 97 -7.41 1.88 14.21
N ASP A 98 -6.25 1.29 13.92
CA ASP A 98 -5.36 1.73 12.83
C ASP A 98 -5.79 1.24 11.45
N ILE A 99 -6.73 0.29 11.36
CA ILE A 99 -7.22 -0.21 10.08
C ILE A 99 -8.02 0.92 9.40
N PRO A 100 -7.67 1.32 8.16
CA PRO A 100 -8.40 2.35 7.45
C PRO A 100 -9.82 1.86 7.10
N VAL A 101 -10.80 2.71 7.38
CA VAL A 101 -12.22 2.43 7.13
C VAL A 101 -12.75 3.46 6.15
N MET A 102 -13.22 2.98 5.01
CA MET A 102 -13.84 3.79 3.96
C MET A 102 -15.36 3.63 4.04
N MET A 103 -16.03 4.73 4.34
CA MET A 103 -17.48 4.75 4.48
C MET A 103 -18.11 4.91 3.10
N ILE A 104 -19.05 4.02 2.77
CA ILE A 104 -19.86 4.09 1.56
C ILE A 104 -21.26 4.53 1.97
N THR A 105 -21.72 5.68 1.49
CA THR A 105 -22.94 6.34 1.99
C THR A 105 -23.81 6.90 0.86
N MET A 106 -25.11 7.06 1.12
CA MET A 106 -26.03 7.79 0.25
C MET A 106 -26.20 9.26 0.66
N THR A 107 -25.71 9.63 1.85
CA THR A 107 -25.81 10.98 2.40
C THR A 107 -24.42 11.60 2.59
N GLU A 108 -24.32 12.91 2.36
CA GLU A 108 -23.07 13.68 2.52
C GLU A 108 -22.80 14.06 3.99
N GLU A 109 -23.06 13.16 4.94
CA GLU A 109 -22.79 13.39 6.38
C GLU A 109 -21.29 13.20 6.73
N HIS A 110 -20.43 13.81 5.93
CA HIS A 110 -18.96 13.69 6.03
C HIS A 110 -18.43 14.18 7.39
N ASP A 111 -18.98 15.27 7.93
CA ASP A 111 -18.51 15.90 9.17
C ASP A 111 -18.63 14.97 10.39
N LYS A 112 -19.70 14.18 10.47
CA LYS A 112 -19.93 13.24 11.57
C LYS A 112 -18.95 12.07 11.51
N GLY A 113 -18.63 11.61 10.31
CA GLY A 113 -17.83 10.42 10.14
C GLY A 113 -16.32 10.63 10.29
N PHE A 114 -15.80 11.78 9.84
CA PHE A 114 -14.41 12.14 10.14
C PHE A 114 -14.18 12.33 11.64
N ALA A 115 -15.15 12.91 12.36
CA ALA A 115 -15.10 13.04 13.82
C ALA A 115 -15.05 11.68 14.55
N LEU A 116 -15.59 10.62 13.93
CA LEU A 116 -15.56 9.25 14.44
C LEU A 116 -14.35 8.43 13.95
N GLY A 117 -13.45 9.04 13.18
CA GLY A 117 -12.20 8.43 12.73
C GLY A 117 -12.27 7.66 11.42
N ALA A 118 -13.29 7.88 10.58
CA ALA A 118 -13.29 7.36 9.21
C ALA A 118 -12.07 7.89 8.44
N SER A 119 -11.48 7.05 7.59
CA SER A 119 -10.34 7.44 6.76
C SER A 119 -10.80 8.22 5.55
N GLU A 120 -11.89 7.77 4.90
CA GLU A 120 -12.44 8.40 3.70
C GLU A 120 -13.93 8.11 3.50
N PHE A 121 -14.56 8.88 2.60
CA PHE A 121 -15.97 8.72 2.21
C PHE A 121 -16.15 8.58 0.71
N LEU A 122 -17.01 7.65 0.31
CA LEU A 122 -17.52 7.51 -1.04
C LEU A 122 -19.05 7.60 -1.03
N THR A 123 -19.60 8.38 -1.96
CA THR A 123 -21.04 8.42 -2.19
C THR A 123 -21.45 7.28 -3.12
N LYS A 124 -22.61 6.65 -2.89
CA LYS A 124 -23.23 5.75 -3.87
C LYS A 124 -23.91 6.62 -4.97
N PRO A 125 -23.91 6.19 -6.25
CA PRO A 125 -23.25 5.00 -6.78
C PRO A 125 -21.73 5.12 -6.69
N VAL A 126 -21.06 4.03 -6.32
CA VAL A 126 -19.61 4.02 -6.07
C VAL A 126 -18.84 4.44 -7.33
N ASP A 127 -18.06 5.51 -7.21
CA ASP A 127 -17.07 5.89 -8.22
C ASP A 127 -15.87 4.94 -8.14
N TYR A 128 -15.89 3.89 -8.97
CA TYR A 128 -14.83 2.88 -9.00
C TYR A 128 -13.43 3.44 -9.33
N PRO A 129 -13.26 4.39 -10.28
CA PRO A 129 -12.00 5.11 -10.44
C PRO A 129 -11.49 5.79 -9.16
N ARG A 130 -12.37 6.45 -8.41
CA ARG A 130 -12.02 7.06 -7.12
C ARG A 130 -11.67 6.01 -6.08
N LEU A 131 -12.49 4.97 -5.94
CA LEU A 131 -12.24 3.84 -5.03
C LEU A 131 -10.89 3.16 -5.33
N SER A 132 -10.57 2.92 -6.60
CA SER A 132 -9.28 2.36 -7.04
C SER A 132 -8.10 3.22 -6.57
N SER A 133 -8.24 4.55 -6.64
CA SER A 133 -7.21 5.48 -6.19
C SER A 133 -7.01 5.41 -4.67
N LEU A 134 -8.11 5.40 -3.91
CA LEU A 134 -8.07 5.29 -2.46
C LEU A 134 -7.53 3.93 -2.00
N LEU A 135 -7.92 2.82 -2.64
CA LEU A 135 -7.40 1.49 -2.33
C LEU A 135 -5.88 1.42 -2.48
N ARG A 136 -5.31 2.09 -3.49
CA ARG A 136 -3.86 2.16 -3.65
C ARG A 136 -3.18 3.06 -2.63
N GLU A 137 -3.85 4.12 -2.20
CA GLU A 137 -3.35 5.03 -1.16
C GLU A 137 -3.28 4.33 0.20
N TYR A 138 -4.33 3.61 0.58
CA TYR A 138 -4.47 2.97 1.89
C TYR A 138 -3.94 1.53 1.94
N CYS A 139 -3.89 0.84 0.80
CA CYS A 139 -3.31 -0.49 0.67
C CYS A 139 -2.27 -0.50 -0.45
N PRO A 140 -1.13 0.19 -0.26
CA PRO A 140 -0.03 0.12 -1.20
C PRO A 140 0.38 -1.35 -1.36
N THR A 141 0.25 -1.87 -2.57
CA THR A 141 0.48 -3.30 -2.84
C THR A 141 1.97 -3.62 -2.70
N PRO A 142 2.36 -4.54 -1.80
CA PRO A 142 3.68 -5.13 -1.85
C PRO A 142 3.74 -6.05 -3.07
N GLY A 143 4.74 -5.83 -3.92
CA GLY A 143 5.14 -6.81 -4.92
C GLY A 143 4.82 -6.49 -6.38
N ASP A 144 5.32 -5.38 -6.91
CA ASP A 144 5.91 -5.51 -8.26
C ASP A 144 7.21 -4.75 -8.50
N ARG A 145 7.52 -3.72 -7.71
CA ARG A 145 8.79 -3.01 -7.81
C ARG A 145 9.25 -2.56 -6.41
N PRO A 146 10.50 -2.81 -6.00
CA PRO A 146 10.96 -2.46 -4.66
C PRO A 146 11.07 -0.94 -4.48
N VAL A 147 11.00 -0.47 -3.24
CA VAL A 147 11.56 0.82 -2.85
C VAL A 147 13.08 0.69 -2.93
N LEU A 148 13.74 1.52 -3.75
CA LEU A 148 15.20 1.53 -3.84
C LEU A 148 15.75 2.62 -2.94
N VAL A 149 16.50 2.23 -1.90
CA VAL A 149 17.23 3.16 -1.02
C VAL A 149 18.68 3.24 -1.49
N VAL A 150 19.11 4.45 -1.85
CA VAL A 150 20.47 4.75 -2.28
C VAL A 150 21.11 5.68 -1.25
N GLU A 151 21.98 5.12 -0.43
CA GLU A 151 22.52 5.75 0.79
C GLU A 151 23.89 5.15 1.08
N ASP A 152 24.92 5.96 1.27
CA ASP A 152 26.28 5.47 1.50
C ASP A 152 26.53 5.08 2.96
N ASP A 153 25.97 5.81 3.92
CA ASP A 153 26.05 5.49 5.34
C ASP A 153 25.30 4.18 5.66
N GLU A 154 26.04 3.19 6.16
CA GLU A 154 25.52 1.86 6.42
C GLU A 154 24.43 1.85 7.50
N ILE A 155 24.59 2.69 8.53
CA ILE A 155 23.66 2.76 9.66
C ILE A 155 22.32 3.33 9.19
N THR A 156 22.36 4.45 8.46
CA THR A 156 21.18 5.13 7.91
C THR A 156 20.47 4.24 6.89
N ARG A 157 21.23 3.60 5.99
CA ARG A 157 20.70 2.65 5.00
C ARG A 157 19.98 1.48 5.67
N HIS A 158 20.55 0.91 6.73
CA HIS A 158 19.93 -0.19 7.47
C HIS A 158 18.67 0.24 8.22
N LEU A 159 18.68 1.44 8.82
CA LEU A 159 17.53 2.00 9.53
C LEU A 159 16.35 2.24 8.58
N LEU A 160 16.60 2.87 7.42
CA LEU A 160 15.59 3.13 6.40
C LEU A 160 14.98 1.83 5.90
N ARG A 161 15.81 0.84 5.56
CA ARG A 161 15.35 -0.48 5.14
C ARG A 161 14.42 -1.10 6.16
N ARG A 162 14.84 -1.17 7.42
CA ARG A 162 14.07 -1.80 8.50
C ARG A 162 12.72 -1.11 8.72
N ASN A 163 12.69 0.22 8.68
CA ASN A 163 11.45 0.98 8.89
C ASN A 163 10.46 0.72 7.75
N LEU A 164 10.92 0.77 6.50
CA LEU A 164 10.10 0.49 5.31
C LEU A 164 9.62 -0.96 5.26
N GLU A 165 10.47 -1.93 5.61
CA GLU A 165 10.07 -3.35 5.66
C GLU A 165 9.00 -3.60 6.73
N ARG A 166 9.07 -2.91 7.89
CA ARG A 166 8.03 -2.99 8.93
C ARG A 166 6.67 -2.44 8.47
N GLU A 167 6.68 -1.56 7.49
CA GLU A 167 5.48 -0.99 6.88
C GLU A 167 4.98 -1.81 5.68
N GLY A 168 5.64 -2.93 5.37
CA GLY A 168 5.23 -3.87 4.32
C GLY A 168 5.87 -3.62 2.96
N TYR A 169 6.82 -2.69 2.82
CA TYR A 169 7.53 -2.48 1.56
C TYR A 169 8.58 -3.56 1.31
N THR A 170 8.72 -3.98 0.05
CA THR A 170 9.94 -4.67 -0.42
C THR A 170 11.01 -3.62 -0.67
N VAL A 171 12.19 -3.77 -0.07
CA VAL A 171 13.26 -2.76 -0.15
C VAL A 171 14.51 -3.35 -0.82
N ALA A 172 15.02 -2.66 -1.82
CA ALA A 172 16.36 -2.86 -2.37
C ALA A 172 17.27 -1.75 -1.85
N VAL A 173 18.52 -2.07 -1.54
CA VAL A 173 19.47 -1.09 -0.98
C VAL A 173 20.75 -1.04 -1.81
N ALA A 174 21.27 0.16 -2.04
CA ALA A 174 22.51 0.41 -2.74
C ALA A 174 23.38 1.42 -1.98
N PRO A 175 24.70 1.21 -1.87
CA PRO A 175 25.62 2.11 -1.18
C PRO A 175 26.02 3.36 -2.00
N ASN A 176 25.72 3.40 -3.30
CA ASN A 176 26.04 4.52 -4.17
C ASN A 176 25.20 4.48 -5.46
N GLY A 177 25.27 5.54 -6.27
CA GLY A 177 24.51 5.64 -7.52
C GLY A 177 24.86 4.55 -8.55
N ARG A 178 26.10 4.05 -8.57
CA ARG A 178 26.51 3.01 -9.52
C ARG A 178 25.89 1.67 -9.19
N ALA A 179 25.97 1.25 -7.93
CA ALA A 179 25.33 0.03 -7.45
C ALA A 179 23.80 0.09 -7.63
N ALA A 180 23.20 1.26 -7.41
CA ALA A 180 21.78 1.48 -7.65
C ALA A 180 21.38 1.24 -9.11
N LEU A 181 22.18 1.75 -10.08
CA LEU A 181 21.93 1.52 -11.50
C LEU A 181 22.01 0.04 -11.90
N GLU A 182 22.90 -0.74 -11.28
CA GLU A 182 22.97 -2.20 -11.51
C GLU A 182 21.74 -2.92 -10.96
N LEU A 183 21.26 -2.56 -9.76
CA LEU A 183 20.02 -3.13 -9.21
C LEU A 183 18.80 -2.81 -10.08
N ILE A 184 18.73 -1.58 -10.59
CA ILE A 184 17.66 -1.14 -11.49
C ILE A 184 17.61 -1.97 -12.78
N ARG A 185 18.75 -2.45 -13.28
CA ARG A 185 18.79 -3.35 -14.45
C ARG A 185 18.15 -4.71 -14.19
N LEU A 186 18.25 -5.19 -12.95
CA LEU A 186 17.67 -6.47 -12.54
C LEU A 186 16.17 -6.33 -12.27
N ARG A 187 15.78 -5.25 -11.61
CA ARG A 187 14.37 -4.97 -11.28
C ARG A 187 14.14 -3.48 -11.14
N LEU A 188 13.18 -2.95 -11.89
CA LEU A 188 12.78 -1.55 -11.77
C LEU A 188 12.18 -1.29 -10.38
N PRO A 189 12.50 -0.16 -9.72
CA PRO A 189 11.89 0.24 -8.47
C PRO A 189 10.56 0.98 -8.68
N SER A 190 9.73 1.01 -7.63
CA SER A 190 8.46 1.76 -7.60
C SER A 190 8.70 3.21 -7.18
N ILE A 191 9.74 3.43 -6.37
CA ILE A 191 10.18 4.73 -5.89
C ILE A 191 11.65 4.63 -5.47
N ILE A 192 12.36 5.74 -5.58
CA ILE A 192 13.77 5.85 -5.20
C ILE A 192 13.89 6.84 -4.05
N LEU A 193 14.51 6.41 -2.95
CA LEU A 193 15.00 7.28 -1.88
C LEU A 193 16.50 7.50 -2.09
N LEU A 194 16.92 8.75 -2.23
CA LEU A 194 18.24 9.09 -2.73
C LEU A 194 18.97 10.08 -1.81
N ASP A 195 20.13 9.68 -1.27
CA ASP A 195 21.09 10.66 -0.76
C ASP A 195 21.84 11.34 -1.93
N LEU A 196 22.18 12.60 -1.75
CA LEU A 196 22.98 13.38 -2.69
C LEU A 196 24.48 13.20 -2.46
N MET A 197 24.90 13.01 -1.21
CA MET A 197 26.31 13.02 -0.84
C MET A 197 26.83 11.59 -0.70
N MET A 198 27.28 10.99 -1.81
CA MET A 198 27.77 9.61 -1.82
C MET A 198 29.07 9.49 -2.63
N PRO A 199 29.97 8.56 -2.29
CA PRO A 199 31.18 8.28 -3.06
C PRO A 199 30.87 7.61 -4.40
N GLU A 200 31.88 7.59 -5.29
CA GLU A 200 31.85 7.01 -6.65
C GLU A 200 30.88 7.67 -7.64
N MET A 201 29.59 7.62 -7.35
CA MET A 201 28.53 8.30 -8.10
C MET A 201 27.58 8.95 -7.10
N ASP A 202 27.63 10.28 -7.07
CA ASP A 202 26.79 11.11 -6.21
C ASP A 202 25.32 11.09 -6.66
N GLY A 203 24.43 11.58 -5.80
CA GLY A 203 22.99 11.53 -6.08
C GLY A 203 22.57 12.48 -7.20
N PHE A 204 23.30 13.55 -7.47
CA PHE A 204 22.99 14.43 -8.60
C PHE A 204 23.25 13.74 -9.95
N ALA A 205 24.41 13.10 -10.09
CA ALA A 205 24.78 12.32 -11.26
C ALA A 205 23.84 11.13 -11.46
N PHE A 206 23.47 10.45 -10.37
CA PHE A 206 22.50 9.37 -10.40
C PHE A 206 21.11 9.86 -10.84
N ALA A 207 20.59 10.94 -10.27
CA ALA A 207 19.29 11.51 -10.65
C ALA A 207 19.25 11.91 -12.15
N GLN A 208 20.35 12.47 -12.67
CA GLN A 208 20.48 12.77 -14.08
C GLN A 208 20.48 11.50 -14.96
N ALA A 209 21.17 10.44 -14.53
CA ALA A 209 21.20 9.16 -15.23
C ALA A 209 19.82 8.49 -15.25
N VAL A 210 19.09 8.54 -14.13
CA VAL A 210 17.70 8.04 -14.02
C VAL A 210 16.77 8.81 -14.96
N ARG A 211 16.87 10.14 -15.00
CA ARG A 211 16.06 10.98 -15.91
C ARG A 211 16.30 10.69 -17.39
N GLY A 212 17.53 10.33 -17.76
CA GLY A 212 17.89 9.98 -19.14
C GLY A 212 17.27 8.67 -19.64
N ARG A 213 16.69 7.86 -18.76
CA ARG A 213 16.15 6.53 -19.04
C ARG A 213 14.63 6.56 -19.17
N LYS A 214 14.11 6.14 -20.34
CA LYS A 214 12.66 6.13 -20.62
C LYS A 214 11.87 5.22 -19.68
N ASP A 215 12.46 4.11 -19.27
CA ASP A 215 11.89 3.11 -18.36
C ASP A 215 11.79 3.58 -16.90
N LEU A 216 12.47 4.68 -16.55
CA LEU A 216 12.48 5.28 -15.21
C LEU A 216 11.81 6.65 -15.16
N ARG A 217 11.26 7.13 -16.28
CA ARG A 217 10.70 8.48 -16.38
C ARG A 217 9.57 8.73 -15.39
N ASP A 218 8.79 7.68 -15.13
CA ASP A 218 7.63 7.73 -14.24
C ASP A 218 7.96 7.20 -12.83
N VAL A 219 9.23 6.88 -12.55
CA VAL A 219 9.63 6.44 -11.21
C VAL A 219 9.92 7.67 -10.36
N PRO A 220 9.14 7.92 -9.28
CA PRO A 220 9.39 9.06 -8.40
C PRO A 220 10.74 8.93 -7.68
N VAL A 221 11.43 10.06 -7.54
CA VAL A 221 12.69 10.17 -6.81
C VAL A 221 12.50 11.14 -5.66
N ILE A 222 12.63 10.67 -4.42
CA ILE A 222 12.65 11.50 -3.22
C ILE A 222 14.09 11.63 -2.75
N VAL A 223 14.54 12.88 -2.60
CA VAL A 223 15.87 13.16 -2.10
C VAL A 223 15.84 13.21 -0.57
N LEU A 224 16.73 12.45 0.07
CA LEU A 224 17.00 12.50 1.51
C LEU A 224 18.37 13.14 1.72
N THR A 225 18.43 14.41 2.11
CA THR A 225 19.73 15.09 2.27
C THR A 225 19.91 15.73 3.63
N ALA A 226 21.13 15.68 4.17
CA ALA A 226 21.53 16.48 5.34
C ALA A 226 22.04 17.88 4.95
N LYS A 227 22.20 18.17 3.66
CA LYS A 227 22.72 19.43 3.12
C LYS A 227 21.59 20.42 2.91
N ASP A 228 21.81 21.68 3.28
CA ASP A 228 20.97 22.78 2.81
C ASP A 228 21.19 22.98 1.31
N LEU A 229 20.12 22.76 0.54
CA LEU A 229 20.19 22.88 -0.92
C LEU A 229 20.17 24.34 -1.32
N THR A 230 21.21 24.74 -2.06
CA THR A 230 21.26 26.04 -2.73
C THR A 230 20.21 26.11 -3.84
N GLU A 231 19.88 27.33 -4.30
CA GLU A 231 18.98 27.49 -5.44
C GLU A 231 19.54 26.82 -6.71
N GLU A 232 20.85 26.76 -6.87
CA GLU A 232 21.51 26.03 -7.95
C GLU A 232 21.32 24.51 -7.81
N ASP A 233 21.46 23.97 -6.61
CA ASP A 233 21.19 22.55 -6.34
C ASP A 233 19.73 22.19 -6.63
N LYS A 234 18.77 23.05 -6.20
CA LYS A 234 17.35 22.86 -6.50
C LYS A 234 17.09 22.93 -8.01
N ALA A 235 17.71 23.88 -8.72
CA ALA A 235 17.59 23.99 -10.17
C ALA A 235 18.08 22.72 -10.88
N ARG A 236 19.19 22.12 -10.41
CA ARG A 236 19.72 20.84 -10.95
C ARG A 236 18.79 19.66 -10.71
N LEU A 237 18.06 19.66 -9.59
CA LEU A 237 17.09 18.62 -9.25
C LEU A 237 15.71 18.84 -9.89
N THR A 238 15.44 20.06 -10.37
CA THR A 238 14.14 20.45 -10.93
C THR A 238 13.77 19.58 -12.13
N GLY A 239 12.60 18.93 -12.03
CA GLY A 239 12.09 18.00 -13.04
C GLY A 239 12.76 16.62 -13.06
N SER A 240 13.63 16.33 -12.11
CA SER A 240 14.25 15.00 -11.90
C SER A 240 13.82 14.36 -10.57
N VAL A 241 13.26 15.14 -9.64
CA VAL A 241 12.86 14.69 -8.31
C VAL A 241 11.43 15.11 -7.98
N THR A 242 10.75 14.27 -7.21
CA THR A 242 9.34 14.41 -6.83
C THR A 242 9.16 15.09 -5.47
N GLY A 243 10.16 14.97 -4.60
CA GLY A 243 10.17 15.51 -3.25
C GLY A 243 11.59 15.61 -2.70
N ILE A 244 11.77 16.47 -1.70
CA ILE A 244 13.04 16.67 -0.99
C ILE A 244 12.73 16.69 0.50
N LEU A 245 13.35 15.78 1.25
CA LEU A 245 13.26 15.69 2.70
C LEU A 245 14.63 15.92 3.34
N GLN A 246 14.65 16.65 4.45
CA GLN A 246 15.86 16.84 5.24
C GLN A 246 16.03 15.68 6.21
N LYS A 247 17.21 15.05 6.22
CA LYS A 247 17.52 13.92 7.13
C LYS A 247 17.37 14.31 8.61
N GLN A 248 17.61 15.58 8.96
CA GLN A 248 17.49 16.10 10.33
C GLN A 248 16.05 16.12 10.85
N THR A 249 15.07 16.31 9.97
CA THR A 249 13.65 16.38 10.31
C THR A 249 12.91 15.10 9.93
N LEU A 250 13.62 14.07 9.49
CA LEU A 250 13.04 12.82 9.02
C LEU A 250 12.39 12.06 10.18
N THR A 251 11.09 11.81 10.07
CA THR A 251 10.34 10.92 10.97
C THR A 251 9.70 9.79 10.15
N PRO A 252 9.37 8.65 10.75
CA PRO A 252 8.65 7.59 10.03
C PRO A 252 7.36 8.10 9.37
N GLU A 253 6.62 8.96 10.06
CA GLU A 253 5.32 9.48 9.61
C GLU A 253 5.45 10.42 8.41
N ASN A 254 6.46 11.31 8.42
CA ASN A 254 6.65 12.23 7.29
C ASN A 254 7.21 11.54 6.06
N LEU A 255 8.09 10.55 6.25
CA LEU A 255 8.62 9.73 5.18
C LEU A 255 7.50 8.92 4.53
N GLN A 256 6.64 8.30 5.35
CA GLN A 256 5.44 7.61 4.87
C GLN A 256 4.53 8.53 4.07
N SER A 257 4.22 9.71 4.61
CA SER A 257 3.33 10.67 3.95
C SER A 257 3.87 11.07 2.56
N GLU A 258 5.17 11.38 2.47
CA GLU A 258 5.79 11.76 1.20
C GLU A 258 5.87 10.58 0.22
N LEU A 259 6.21 9.38 0.70
CA LEU A 259 6.20 8.15 -0.10
C LEU A 259 4.83 7.89 -0.71
N ARG A 260 3.75 7.98 0.09
CA ARG A 260 2.37 7.83 -0.39
C ARG A 260 2.02 8.89 -1.42
N ALA A 261 2.31 10.16 -1.13
CA ALA A 261 2.01 11.27 -2.03
C ALA A 261 2.78 11.15 -3.36
N ALA A 262 4.02 10.67 -3.35
CA ALA A 262 4.84 10.50 -4.54
C ALA A 262 4.37 9.33 -5.41
N LEU A 263 4.03 8.19 -4.78
CA LEU A 263 3.47 7.02 -5.46
C LEU A 263 2.11 7.32 -6.10
N ALA A 264 1.24 8.07 -5.41
CA ALA A 264 -0.06 8.47 -5.93
C ALA A 264 0.05 9.37 -7.17
N ARG A 265 1.01 10.30 -7.21
CA ARG A 265 1.23 11.26 -8.32
C ARG A 265 1.76 10.62 -9.60
N HIS A 266 2.47 9.48 -9.50
CA HIS A 266 3.21 8.87 -10.61
C HIS A 266 2.63 7.54 -11.07
N LEU A 267 1.40 7.25 -10.64
CA LEU A 267 0.66 6.13 -11.19
C LEU A 267 0.38 6.39 -12.68
N PRO A 268 0.66 5.45 -13.59
CA PRO A 268 0.32 5.65 -14.99
C PRO A 268 -1.19 5.88 -15.12
N ALA A 269 -1.57 6.99 -15.77
CA ALA A 269 -2.93 7.14 -16.27
C ALA A 269 -3.20 5.93 -17.20
N GLN A 270 -4.23 5.13 -16.91
CA GLN A 270 -4.55 4.00 -17.76
C GLN A 270 -4.80 4.50 -19.20
N PRO A 271 -4.37 3.74 -20.23
CA PRO A 271 -4.74 4.06 -21.60
C PRO A 271 -6.27 4.06 -21.67
N LYS A 272 -6.82 5.20 -22.11
CA LYS A 272 -8.24 5.27 -22.48
C LYS A 272 -8.51 4.17 -23.51
N ALA A 273 -9.29 3.17 -23.12
CA ALA A 273 -9.97 2.29 -24.07
C ALA A 273 -11.16 3.05 -24.67
#